data_AF-A0A821DAB1-F1
#
_entry.id   AF-A0A821DAB1-F1
#
_cell.length_a   1.000
_cell.length_b   1.000
_cell.length_c   1.000
_cell.angle_alpha   90.00
_cell.angle_beta   90.00
_cell.angle_gamma   90.00
#
_symmetry.space_group_name_H-M   'P 1'
#
loop_
_entity.id
_entity.type
_entity.pdbx_description
1 polymer ?
#
loop_
_entity_poly.entity_id
_entity_poly.type
_entity_poly.pdbx_seq_one_letter_code
_entity_poly.pdbx_strand_id
1 'polypeptide(L)'
;MKFNRRVLELIERKRTLTEQINNELERLRILGQNQPNYQELFNIPLLPSVKDGKENRFQFTREEIQAFREEHEQRNGDLTKPDEDTSSTNARQSSIKRPIDLRWSVNLKEPLPSNILNKNLSNETTNDNTSINILREIKNSEDPKSDPFTYRLFFERDRILENVQETMHIFDNDVCLLYYLKIIKTLRAKETDLRCITFYEELMLMKEFERTENELENKVTEAQKRSDNEQTKISEFNGKIDAKKKDIESLDERMKHIYARFDEMIPKEHKFYNYLLRVLNKKIKRKKRVEGEEAEGMYQ
;
A
#
# COMPACT_ATOMS: atom_id res chain seq x y z
N MET A 1 15.03 8.69 -8.08
CA MET A 1 16.28 9.43 -8.40
C MET A 1 16.15 10.50 -9.51
N LYS A 2 15.43 10.28 -10.63
CA LYS A 2 15.41 11.24 -11.76
C LYS A 2 14.87 12.67 -11.45
N PHE A 3 13.95 12.82 -10.50
CA PHE A 3 13.38 14.13 -10.13
C PHE A 3 14.40 15.04 -9.43
N ASN A 4 15.05 14.53 -8.38
CA ASN A 4 16.06 15.28 -7.63
C ASN A 4 17.25 15.67 -8.52
N ARG A 5 17.64 14.78 -9.44
CA ARG A 5 18.64 15.11 -10.46
C ARG A 5 18.22 16.31 -11.31
N ARG A 6 16.97 16.33 -11.80
CA ARG A 6 16.45 17.46 -12.57
C ARG A 6 16.36 18.76 -11.76
N VAL A 7 16.08 18.67 -10.45
CA VAL A 7 16.12 19.84 -9.54
C VAL A 7 17.54 20.40 -9.46
N LEU A 8 18.54 19.54 -9.28
CA LEU A 8 19.96 19.95 -9.22
C LEU A 8 20.42 20.55 -10.56
N GLU A 9 20.07 19.91 -11.68
CA GLU A 9 20.34 20.44 -13.03
C GLU A 9 19.70 21.83 -13.23
N LEU A 10 18.50 22.07 -12.69
CA LEU A 10 17.84 23.37 -12.80
C LEU A 10 18.50 24.45 -11.91
N ILE A 11 19.02 24.06 -10.74
CA ILE A 11 19.79 24.97 -9.87
C ILE A 11 21.11 25.36 -10.55
N GLU A 12 21.82 24.40 -11.14
CA GLU A 12 23.04 24.67 -11.90
C GLU A 12 22.74 25.53 -13.12
N ARG A 13 21.67 25.24 -13.87
CA ARG A 13 21.22 26.05 -14.99
C ARG A 13 20.85 27.47 -14.56
N LYS A 14 20.17 27.66 -13.43
CA LYS A 14 19.86 28.99 -12.89
C LYS A 14 21.15 29.80 -12.68
N ARG A 15 22.18 29.18 -12.09
CA ARG A 15 23.48 29.83 -11.88
C ARG A 15 24.10 30.24 -13.20
N THR A 16 24.22 29.33 -14.15
CA THR A 16 24.85 29.64 -15.45
C THR A 16 24.07 30.71 -16.21
N LEU A 17 22.74 30.67 -16.17
CA LEU A 17 21.91 31.71 -16.78
C LEU A 17 22.08 33.06 -16.09
N THR A 18 22.19 33.09 -14.76
CA THR A 18 22.44 34.33 -14.02
C THR A 18 23.80 34.92 -14.37
N GLU A 19 24.83 34.09 -14.50
CA GLU A 19 26.17 34.50 -14.97
C GLU A 19 26.12 35.02 -16.42
N GLN A 20 25.42 34.33 -17.32
CA GLN A 20 25.24 34.74 -18.71
C GLN A 20 24.49 36.07 -18.82
N ILE A 21 23.38 36.23 -18.10
CA ILE A 21 22.61 37.48 -18.06
C ILE A 21 23.46 38.61 -17.49
N ASN A 22 24.22 38.37 -16.43
CA ASN A 22 25.14 39.37 -15.87
C ASN A 22 26.22 39.79 -16.88
N ASN A 23 26.78 38.84 -17.63
CA ASN A 23 27.77 39.13 -18.68
C ASN A 23 27.16 39.93 -19.85
N GLU A 24 25.95 39.60 -20.29
CA GLU A 24 25.25 40.34 -21.34
C GLU A 24 24.83 41.75 -20.88
N LEU A 25 24.43 41.91 -19.62
CA LEU A 25 24.15 43.22 -19.03
C LEU A 25 25.42 44.05 -18.83
N GLU A 26 26.55 43.43 -18.50
CA GLU A 26 27.85 44.12 -18.43
C GLU A 26 28.35 44.51 -19.83
N ARG A 27 28.13 43.66 -20.83
CA ARG A 27 28.39 43.99 -22.24
C ARG A 27 27.55 45.19 -22.68
N LEU A 28 26.28 45.23 -22.27
CA LEU A 28 25.41 46.37 -22.50
C LEU A 28 25.92 47.63 -21.76
N ARG A 29 26.42 47.49 -20.52
CA ARG A 29 27.07 48.55 -19.72
C ARG A 29 28.25 49.17 -20.43
N ILE A 30 29.17 48.33 -20.93
CA ILE A 30 30.37 48.77 -21.66
C ILE A 30 29.98 49.47 -22.96
N LEU A 31 28.98 48.95 -23.68
CA LEU A 31 28.55 49.51 -24.96
C LEU A 31 28.05 50.95 -24.87
N GLY A 32 27.42 51.33 -23.77
CA GLY A 32 26.92 52.70 -23.64
C GLY A 32 27.64 53.60 -22.64
N GLN A 33 28.67 53.13 -21.92
CA GLN A 33 29.64 54.03 -21.26
C GLN A 33 30.25 55.08 -22.22
N ASN A 34 30.24 54.82 -23.53
CA ASN A 34 30.72 55.73 -24.58
C ASN A 34 29.67 56.76 -25.05
N GLN A 35 28.50 56.87 -24.39
CA GLN A 35 27.41 57.76 -24.79
C GLN A 35 27.08 58.78 -23.68
N PRO A 36 26.91 60.08 -24.01
CA PRO A 36 26.76 61.15 -23.02
C PRO A 36 25.41 61.17 -22.29
N ASN A 37 24.50 60.21 -22.55
CA ASN A 37 23.23 60.08 -21.82
C ASN A 37 22.81 58.62 -21.55
N TYR A 38 23.81 57.78 -21.24
CA TYR A 38 23.62 56.33 -21.12
C TYR A 38 22.66 55.88 -20.02
N GLN A 39 22.67 56.58 -18.89
CA GLN A 39 21.87 56.14 -17.73
C GLN A 39 20.38 56.40 -17.94
N GLU A 40 20.00 57.51 -18.58
CA GLU A 40 18.60 57.85 -18.88
C GLU A 40 18.00 56.97 -20.00
N LEU A 41 18.84 56.56 -20.97
CA LEU A 41 18.40 55.80 -22.14
C LEU A 41 18.28 54.28 -21.92
N PHE A 42 18.97 53.74 -20.92
CA PHE A 42 19.13 52.28 -20.78
C PHE A 42 18.56 51.70 -19.49
N ASN A 43 18.17 52.52 -18.49
CA ASN A 43 17.50 52.12 -17.23
C ASN A 43 17.75 50.65 -16.84
N ILE A 44 19.03 50.29 -16.64
CA ILE A 44 19.41 48.91 -16.37
C ILE A 44 18.97 48.59 -14.93
N PRO A 45 18.08 47.61 -14.71
CA PRO A 45 17.65 47.23 -13.37
C PRO A 45 18.86 46.81 -12.53
N LEU A 46 18.97 47.30 -11.28
CA LEU A 46 20.00 46.84 -10.36
C LEU A 46 19.77 45.35 -10.04
N LEU A 47 20.77 44.54 -10.35
CA LEU A 47 20.74 43.09 -10.17
C LEU A 47 20.88 42.73 -8.67
N PRO A 48 20.03 41.85 -8.14
CA PRO A 48 20.28 41.21 -6.85
C PRO A 48 21.60 40.43 -6.87
N SER A 49 22.43 40.57 -5.84
CA SER A 49 23.69 39.83 -5.71
C SER A 49 23.44 38.33 -5.62
N VAL A 50 24.15 37.54 -6.43
CA VAL A 50 24.07 36.07 -6.52
C VAL A 50 24.44 35.36 -5.19
N LYS A 51 24.99 36.09 -4.21
CA LYS A 51 25.55 35.53 -2.98
C LYS A 51 24.51 35.04 -1.97
N ASP A 52 23.28 35.56 -1.97
CA ASP A 52 22.30 35.34 -0.89
C ASP A 52 21.13 34.41 -1.29
N GLY A 53 21.45 33.25 -1.87
CA GLY A 53 20.48 32.23 -2.24
C GLY A 53 20.40 31.09 -1.22
N LYS A 54 19.18 30.63 -0.93
CA LYS A 54 18.87 29.30 -0.31
C LYS A 54 19.46 28.09 -1.07
N GLU A 55 20.14 28.33 -2.18
CA GLU A 55 20.78 27.39 -3.10
C GLU A 55 22.15 26.90 -2.59
N ASN A 56 22.83 27.67 -1.72
CA ASN A 56 24.05 27.22 -1.05
C ASN A 56 23.81 26.06 -0.08
N ARG A 57 22.55 25.78 0.29
CA ARG A 57 22.17 24.65 1.18
C ARG A 57 22.42 23.27 0.59
N PHE A 58 22.66 23.18 -0.72
CA PHE A 58 22.99 21.92 -1.40
C PHE A 58 24.47 21.84 -1.82
N GLN A 59 25.27 22.83 -1.43
CA GLN A 59 26.71 22.80 -1.64
C GLN A 59 27.33 22.12 -0.44
N PHE A 60 27.82 20.91 -0.65
CA PHE A 60 28.68 20.23 0.30
C PHE A 60 29.99 19.98 -0.40
N THR A 61 31.07 20.49 0.17
CA THR A 61 32.42 20.13 -0.26
C THR A 61 32.65 18.65 0.01
N ARG A 62 33.54 18.03 -0.77
CA ARG A 62 33.91 16.63 -0.58
C ARG A 62 34.42 16.37 0.85
N GLU A 63 35.09 17.37 1.42
CA GLU A 63 35.61 17.37 2.80
C GLU A 63 34.47 17.35 3.83
N GLU A 64 33.43 18.17 3.65
CA GLU A 64 32.24 18.17 4.54
C GLU A 64 31.47 16.84 4.48
N ILE A 65 31.32 16.25 3.29
CA ILE A 65 30.67 14.93 3.13
C ILE A 65 31.49 13.82 3.81
N GLN A 66 32.82 13.93 3.72
CA GLN A 66 33.72 12.94 4.30
C GLN A 66 33.76 13.06 5.83
N ALA A 67 33.78 14.28 6.38
CA ALA A 67 33.63 14.54 7.80
C ALA A 67 32.28 14.01 8.35
N PHE A 68 31.19 14.20 7.61
CA PHE A 68 29.88 13.66 8.00
C PHE A 68 29.85 12.12 7.98
N ARG A 69 30.49 11.48 7.00
CA ARG A 69 30.62 10.02 6.94
C ARG A 69 31.40 9.48 8.14
N GLU A 70 32.53 10.11 8.45
CA GLU A 70 33.37 9.75 9.59
C GLU A 70 32.61 9.94 10.92
N GLU A 71 31.83 11.01 11.08
CA GLU A 71 30.97 11.22 12.24
C GLU A 71 29.90 10.11 12.37
N HIS A 72 29.28 9.72 11.26
CA HIS A 72 28.27 8.66 11.25
C HIS A 72 28.84 7.28 11.53
N GLU A 73 30.04 6.98 11.02
CA GLU A 73 30.76 5.73 11.28
C GLU A 73 31.25 5.66 12.73
N GLN A 74 31.71 6.77 13.31
CA GLN A 74 32.06 6.84 14.73
C GLN A 74 30.82 6.64 15.63
N ARG A 75 29.68 7.22 15.27
CA ARG A 75 28.44 7.11 16.05
C ARG A 75 27.78 5.72 15.94
N ASN A 76 28.00 5.00 14.83
CA ASN A 76 27.54 3.61 14.66
C ASN A 76 28.56 2.56 15.11
N GLY A 77 29.85 2.89 15.16
CA GLY A 77 30.93 2.01 15.64
C GLY A 77 30.92 1.79 17.14
N ASP A 78 30.19 2.60 17.91
CA ASP A 78 30.06 2.48 19.37
C ASP A 78 28.98 1.46 19.81
N LEU A 79 28.31 0.79 18.86
CA LEU A 79 27.31 -0.27 19.11
C LEU A 79 27.87 -1.69 19.03
N THR A 80 29.18 -1.87 18.78
CA THR A 80 29.83 -3.19 18.70
C THR A 80 30.77 -3.44 19.88
N LYS A 81 30.30 -3.24 21.12
CA LYS A 81 30.88 -3.89 22.29
C LYS A 81 29.93 -4.99 22.77
N PRO A 82 30.39 -6.24 22.94
CA PRO A 82 29.56 -7.30 23.49
C PRO A 82 29.67 -7.26 25.02
N ASP A 83 28.61 -6.82 25.69
CA ASP A 83 28.46 -7.07 27.13
C ASP A 83 27.49 -8.25 27.31
N GLU A 84 28.04 -9.37 27.77
CA GLU A 84 27.31 -10.54 28.24
C GLU A 84 26.62 -10.24 29.58
N ASP A 85 25.43 -10.84 29.72
CA ASP A 85 24.69 -11.15 30.93
C ASP A 85 24.13 -10.02 31.81
N THR A 86 22.81 -9.80 31.67
CA THR A 86 21.86 -10.17 32.74
C THR A 86 20.42 -10.18 32.25
N SER A 87 19.76 -11.29 32.56
CA SER A 87 18.34 -11.55 32.33
C SER A 87 17.46 -10.51 33.03
N SER A 88 16.68 -9.75 32.26
CA SER A 88 15.39 -9.26 32.72
C SER A 88 14.43 -9.16 31.53
N THR A 89 13.35 -9.91 31.64
CA THR A 89 12.17 -9.85 30.80
C THR A 89 11.57 -8.46 30.85
N ASN A 90 11.94 -7.62 29.89
CA ASN A 90 11.09 -6.56 29.39
C ASN A 90 11.31 -6.52 27.89
N ALA A 91 10.35 -7.11 27.17
CA ALA A 91 10.15 -6.88 25.76
C ALA A 91 10.03 -5.36 25.55
N ARG A 92 11.17 -4.71 25.30
CA ARG A 92 11.21 -3.40 24.66
C ARG A 92 10.68 -3.64 23.26
N GLN A 93 9.36 -3.60 23.14
CA GLN A 93 8.70 -3.11 21.96
C GLN A 93 9.52 -1.91 21.51
N SER A 94 10.24 -2.07 20.42
CA SER A 94 10.79 -0.98 19.64
C SER A 94 9.59 -0.16 19.21
N SER A 95 9.21 0.74 20.10
CA SER A 95 8.45 1.92 19.80
C SER A 95 9.27 2.64 18.72
N ILE A 96 9.00 2.30 17.46
CA ILE A 96 9.17 3.18 16.31
C ILE A 96 8.17 4.32 16.55
N LYS A 97 8.41 5.08 17.61
CA LYS A 97 7.73 6.30 17.98
C LYS A 97 8.44 7.37 17.17
N ARG A 98 7.98 7.43 15.94
CA ARG A 98 7.82 8.58 15.04
C ARG A 98 8.02 8.02 13.64
N PRO A 99 7.01 8.00 12.76
CA PRO A 99 7.34 8.11 11.34
C PRO A 99 8.25 9.34 11.25
N ILE A 100 9.39 9.20 10.57
CA ILE A 100 10.21 10.35 10.20
C ILE A 100 9.20 11.34 9.60
N ASP A 101 8.99 12.43 10.32
CA ASP A 101 8.04 13.46 9.94
C ASP A 101 8.72 14.22 8.79
N LEU A 102 8.77 13.57 7.62
CA LEU A 102 8.87 14.21 6.31
C LEU A 102 7.54 14.91 6.03
N ARG A 103 7.00 15.62 7.03
CA ARG A 103 6.06 16.70 6.84
C ARG A 103 6.87 17.87 6.29
N TRP A 104 7.27 17.73 5.03
CA TRP A 104 7.27 18.88 4.15
C TRP A 104 5.84 19.39 4.22
N SER A 105 5.66 20.40 5.05
CA SER A 105 4.36 21.00 5.31
C SER A 105 3.93 21.60 3.99
N VAL A 106 3.14 20.86 3.21
CA VAL A 106 2.37 21.49 2.13
C VAL A 106 1.32 22.28 2.86
N ASN A 107 1.63 23.55 3.07
CA ASN A 107 0.63 24.49 3.50
C ASN A 107 -0.36 24.64 2.34
N LEU A 108 -1.41 23.82 2.34
CA LEU A 108 -2.50 23.87 1.35
C LEU A 108 -3.33 25.17 1.46
N LYS A 109 -2.91 26.12 2.30
CA LYS A 109 -3.45 27.48 2.39
C LYS A 109 -2.64 28.51 1.61
N GLU A 110 -1.52 28.13 0.99
CA GLU A 110 -0.91 29.03 0.01
C GLU A 110 -1.85 29.10 -1.19
N PRO A 111 -2.40 30.30 -1.51
CA PRO A 111 -3.19 30.45 -2.71
C PRO A 111 -2.32 29.96 -3.87
N LEU A 112 -2.91 29.16 -4.77
CA LEU A 112 -2.32 28.97 -6.09
C LEU A 112 -1.87 30.35 -6.56
N PRO A 113 -0.64 30.53 -7.09
CA PRO A 113 -0.32 31.73 -7.82
C PRO A 113 -1.25 31.74 -9.04
N SER A 114 -2.42 32.35 -8.88
CA SER A 114 -3.49 32.50 -9.87
C SER A 114 -3.05 33.37 -11.05
N ASN A 115 -1.77 33.77 -11.09
CA ASN A 115 -1.17 34.59 -12.12
C ASN A 115 -0.31 33.83 -13.14
N ILE A 116 -0.10 32.51 -13.02
CA ILE A 116 0.80 31.80 -13.97
C ILE A 116 0.10 31.47 -15.29
N LEU A 117 -1.24 31.41 -15.33
CA LEU A 117 -1.98 31.02 -16.55
C LEU A 117 -2.78 32.14 -17.23
N ASN A 118 -2.79 33.37 -16.69
CA ASN A 118 -3.67 34.45 -17.17
C ASN A 118 -2.94 35.75 -17.57
N LYS A 119 -1.64 35.69 -17.85
CA LYS A 119 -0.86 36.85 -18.31
C LYS A 119 -0.40 36.80 -19.78
N ASN A 120 -0.96 35.90 -20.59
CA ASN A 120 -0.64 35.81 -22.02
C ASN A 120 -1.77 36.28 -22.95
N LEU A 121 -2.78 36.99 -22.43
CA LEU A 121 -3.83 37.57 -23.29
C LEU A 121 -4.42 38.89 -22.77
N SER A 122 -3.62 39.64 -22.02
CA SER A 122 -3.85 41.08 -21.85
C SER A 122 -2.72 41.75 -22.60
N ASN A 123 -3.08 42.35 -23.74
CA ASN A 123 -2.25 43.30 -24.44
C ASN A 123 -1.90 44.42 -23.44
N GLU A 124 -0.78 44.29 -22.72
CA GLU A 124 -0.12 45.44 -22.09
C GLU A 124 0.52 46.23 -23.22
N THR A 125 -0.33 46.97 -23.94
CA THR A 125 0.02 47.99 -24.93
C THR A 125 0.59 49.22 -24.23
N THR A 126 1.55 49.03 -23.31
CA THR A 126 2.13 50.08 -22.48
C THR A 126 3.62 49.87 -22.26
N ASN A 127 4.38 49.68 -23.35
CA ASN A 127 5.68 50.34 -23.53
C ASN A 127 6.28 50.16 -24.93
N ASP A 128 5.72 49.26 -25.74
CA ASP A 128 6.12 49.14 -27.15
C ASP A 128 5.85 50.43 -27.92
N ASN A 129 4.78 51.15 -27.57
CA ASN A 129 4.49 52.47 -28.14
C ASN A 129 5.54 53.50 -27.79
N THR A 130 6.23 53.39 -26.65
CA THR A 130 7.28 54.33 -26.24
C THR A 130 8.58 54.03 -27.00
N SER A 131 8.97 52.76 -27.09
CA SER A 131 10.15 52.33 -27.88
C SER A 131 9.95 52.57 -29.39
N ILE A 132 8.75 52.29 -29.91
CA ILE A 132 8.38 52.54 -31.31
C ILE A 132 8.19 54.04 -31.58
N ASN A 133 7.65 54.82 -30.63
CA ASN A 133 7.61 56.29 -30.78
C ASN A 133 9.00 56.90 -30.71
N ILE A 134 9.89 56.48 -29.80
CA ILE A 134 11.27 56.96 -29.75
C ILE A 134 12.00 56.64 -31.07
N LEU A 135 11.85 55.43 -31.62
CA LEU A 135 12.39 55.08 -32.95
C LEU A 135 11.79 55.90 -34.09
N ARG A 136 10.49 56.24 -34.00
CA ARG A 136 9.78 57.06 -35.01
C ARG A 136 10.11 58.55 -34.88
N GLU A 137 10.39 59.02 -33.67
CA GLU A 137 10.76 60.39 -33.32
C GLU A 137 12.23 60.66 -33.64
N ILE A 138 13.13 59.68 -33.46
CA ILE A 138 14.52 59.68 -33.98
C ILE A 138 14.54 59.66 -35.52
N LYS A 139 13.61 58.96 -36.16
CA LYS A 139 13.49 58.91 -37.63
C LYS A 139 12.91 60.21 -38.22
N ASN A 140 12.13 60.96 -37.45
CA ASN A 140 11.45 62.19 -37.87
C ASN A 140 12.17 63.47 -37.41
N SER A 141 13.08 63.41 -36.44
CA SER A 141 13.99 64.51 -36.11
C SER A 141 15.08 64.59 -37.19
N GLU A 142 15.00 65.58 -38.08
CA GLU A 142 16.08 65.97 -39.00
C GLU A 142 17.28 66.59 -38.25
N ASP A 143 17.82 65.89 -37.26
CA ASP A 143 19.13 66.21 -36.70
C ASP A 143 20.20 65.47 -37.51
N PRO A 144 21.15 66.17 -38.16
CA PRO A 144 22.25 65.58 -38.93
C PRO A 144 23.33 64.93 -38.02
N LYS A 145 22.92 64.43 -36.85
CA LYS A 145 23.76 63.79 -35.83
C LYS A 145 23.18 62.47 -35.30
N SER A 146 22.18 61.87 -35.95
CA SER A 146 21.91 60.44 -35.73
C SER A 146 22.92 59.61 -36.51
N ASP A 147 24.14 59.56 -35.98
CA ASP A 147 25.25 58.79 -36.50
C ASP A 147 24.80 57.33 -36.76
N PRO A 148 25.15 56.68 -37.89
CA PRO A 148 24.82 55.26 -38.14
C PRO A 148 25.19 54.32 -36.99
N PHE A 149 26.15 54.77 -36.18
CA PHE A 149 26.60 54.18 -34.94
C PHE A 149 25.50 54.08 -33.85
N THR A 150 24.64 55.09 -33.69
CA THR A 150 23.57 55.09 -32.66
C THR A 150 22.48 54.07 -32.97
N TYR A 151 22.06 53.96 -34.23
CA TYR A 151 21.08 52.96 -34.67
C TYR A 151 21.59 51.53 -34.44
N ARG A 152 22.87 51.28 -34.74
CA ARG A 152 23.52 49.99 -34.49
C ARG A 152 23.54 49.62 -33.01
N LEU A 153 23.76 50.61 -32.14
CA LEU A 153 23.75 50.41 -30.68
C LEU A 153 22.36 50.08 -30.14
N PHE A 154 21.30 50.74 -30.63
CA PHE A 154 19.91 50.41 -30.25
C PHE A 154 19.52 49.00 -30.69
N PHE A 155 19.88 48.61 -31.92
CA PHE A 155 19.60 47.26 -32.41
C PHE A 155 20.32 46.18 -31.58
N GLU A 156 21.58 46.39 -31.22
CA GLU A 156 22.33 45.45 -30.38
C GLU A 156 21.78 45.38 -28.95
N ARG A 157 21.30 46.50 -28.39
CA ARG A 157 20.58 46.52 -27.10
C ARG A 157 19.33 45.66 -27.16
N ASP A 158 18.46 45.93 -28.13
CA ASP A 158 17.16 45.26 -28.22
C ASP A 158 17.34 43.76 -28.42
N ARG A 159 18.34 43.36 -29.22
CA ARG A 159 18.75 41.96 -29.39
C ARG A 159 19.24 41.32 -28.08
N ILE A 160 20.03 42.03 -27.28
CA ILE A 160 20.50 41.53 -25.97
C ILE A 160 19.31 41.38 -25.01
N LEU A 161 18.41 42.36 -24.96
CA LEU A 161 17.23 42.32 -24.10
C LEU A 161 16.26 41.19 -24.49
N GLU A 162 16.02 41.00 -25.79
CA GLU A 162 15.20 39.90 -26.31
C GLU A 162 15.80 38.54 -25.93
N ASN A 163 17.11 38.37 -26.09
CA ASN A 163 17.81 37.13 -25.71
C ASN A 163 17.72 36.86 -24.19
N VAL A 164 17.85 37.89 -23.35
CA VAL A 164 17.68 37.77 -21.90
C VAL A 164 16.25 37.37 -21.55
N GLN A 165 15.25 37.99 -22.18
CA GLN A 165 13.84 37.66 -21.98
C GLN A 165 13.52 36.22 -22.41
N GLU A 166 13.96 35.80 -23.59
CA GLU A 166 13.74 34.43 -24.09
C GLU A 166 14.39 33.40 -23.15
N THR A 167 15.62 33.66 -22.72
CA THR A 167 16.34 32.80 -21.77
C THR A 167 15.62 32.69 -20.43
N MET A 168 15.09 33.79 -19.91
CA MET A 168 14.29 33.81 -18.68
C MET A 168 12.98 33.04 -18.86
N HIS A 169 12.28 33.23 -19.97
CA HIS A 169 11.05 32.49 -20.29
C HIS A 169 11.28 30.98 -20.39
N ILE A 170 12.37 30.54 -21.02
CA ILE A 170 12.71 29.11 -21.09
C ILE A 170 12.95 28.55 -19.68
N PHE A 171 13.66 29.29 -18.83
CA PHE A 171 13.91 28.87 -17.45
C PHE A 171 12.61 28.78 -16.63
N ASP A 172 11.73 29.78 -16.73
CA ASP A 172 10.44 29.78 -16.03
C ASP A 172 9.54 28.61 -16.48
N ASN A 173 9.57 28.26 -17.76
CA ASN A 173 8.88 27.08 -18.28
C ASN A 173 9.43 25.77 -17.67
N ASP A 174 10.76 25.64 -17.54
CA ASP A 174 11.39 24.49 -16.89
C ASP A 174 11.01 24.40 -15.40
N VAL A 175 10.94 25.52 -14.69
CA VAL A 175 10.48 25.59 -13.29
C VAL A 175 9.02 25.13 -13.19
N CYS A 176 8.13 25.65 -14.05
CA CYS A 176 6.72 25.25 -14.09
C CYS A 176 6.55 23.74 -14.34
N LEU A 177 7.30 23.18 -15.28
CA LEU A 177 7.28 21.74 -15.57
C LEU A 177 7.72 20.93 -14.34
N LEU A 178 8.76 21.38 -13.64
CA LEU A 178 9.28 20.72 -12.45
C LEU A 178 8.27 20.76 -11.30
N TYR A 179 7.57 21.88 -11.13
CA TYR A 179 6.49 22.01 -10.17
C TYR A 179 5.32 21.05 -10.48
N TYR A 180 4.89 20.97 -11.74
CA TYR A 180 3.87 20.01 -12.17
C TYR A 180 4.29 18.55 -11.89
N LEU A 181 5.54 18.19 -12.20
CA LEU A 181 6.08 16.86 -11.91
C LEU A 181 6.12 16.56 -10.40
N LYS A 182 6.38 17.57 -9.56
CA LYS A 182 6.33 17.44 -8.10
C LYS A 182 4.92 17.10 -7.63
N ILE A 183 3.91 17.79 -8.17
CA ILE A 183 2.50 17.55 -7.84
C ILE A 183 2.11 16.12 -8.23
N ILE A 184 2.39 15.69 -9.46
CA ILE A 184 2.05 14.32 -9.91
C ILE A 184 2.72 13.27 -9.01
N LYS A 185 3.99 13.45 -8.67
CA LYS A 185 4.71 12.51 -7.81
C LYS A 185 4.13 12.45 -6.42
N THR A 186 3.72 13.59 -5.88
CA THR A 186 3.04 13.67 -4.59
C THR A 186 1.69 12.96 -4.64
N LEU A 187 0.90 13.22 -5.67
CA LEU A 187 -0.40 12.59 -5.86
C LEU A 187 -0.25 11.06 -5.93
N ARG A 188 0.68 10.57 -6.75
CA ARG A 188 0.96 9.14 -6.87
C ARG A 188 1.44 8.52 -5.56
N ALA A 189 2.27 9.22 -4.79
CA ALA A 189 2.69 8.73 -3.48
C ALA A 189 1.50 8.61 -2.53
N LYS A 190 0.59 9.59 -2.52
CA LYS A 190 -0.65 9.53 -1.72
C LYS A 190 -1.60 8.44 -2.20
N GLU A 191 -1.72 8.24 -3.49
CA GLU A 191 -2.49 7.14 -4.08
C GLU A 191 -1.91 5.78 -3.65
N THR A 192 -0.59 5.61 -3.69
CA THR A 192 0.04 4.36 -3.22
C THR A 192 -0.16 4.16 -1.72
N ASP A 193 -0.05 5.21 -0.91
CA ASP A 193 -0.30 5.13 0.54
C ASP A 193 -1.74 4.65 0.81
N LEU A 194 -2.72 5.21 0.11
CA LEU A 194 -4.13 4.82 0.23
C LEU A 194 -4.35 3.36 -0.19
N ARG A 195 -3.78 2.92 -1.30
CA ARG A 195 -3.86 1.51 -1.74
C ARG A 195 -3.25 0.56 -0.71
N CYS A 196 -2.12 0.95 -0.10
CA CYS A 196 -1.51 0.14 0.97
C CYS A 196 -2.43 0.00 2.19
N ILE A 197 -3.14 1.06 2.57
CA ILE A 197 -4.15 1.02 3.64
C ILE A 197 -5.29 0.07 3.25
N THR A 198 -5.83 0.20 2.04
CA THR A 198 -6.91 -0.68 1.55
C THR A 198 -6.49 -2.15 1.54
N PHE A 199 -5.31 -2.49 1.01
CA PHE A 199 -4.81 -3.86 1.04
C PHE A 199 -4.62 -4.40 2.45
N TYR A 200 -4.23 -3.54 3.40
CA TYR A 200 -4.12 -3.94 4.78
C TYR A 200 -5.49 -4.25 5.40
N GLU A 201 -6.50 -3.43 5.13
CA GLU A 201 -7.87 -3.66 5.57
C GLU A 201 -8.45 -4.95 4.97
N GLU A 202 -8.26 -5.17 3.67
CA GLU A 202 -8.65 -6.41 2.98
C GLU A 202 -7.96 -7.64 3.59
N LEU A 203 -6.66 -7.55 3.91
CA LEU A 203 -5.92 -8.63 4.56
C LEU A 203 -6.47 -8.94 5.96
N MET A 204 -6.85 -7.92 6.73
CA MET A 204 -7.46 -8.13 8.05
C MET A 204 -8.82 -8.82 7.90
N LEU A 205 -9.64 -8.40 6.94
CA LEU A 205 -10.92 -9.04 6.66
C LEU A 205 -10.75 -10.50 6.20
N MET A 206 -9.76 -10.79 5.35
CA MET A 206 -9.45 -12.16 4.95
C MET A 206 -9.07 -13.05 6.14
N LYS A 207 -8.29 -12.54 7.10
CA LYS A 207 -7.95 -13.29 8.31
C LYS A 207 -9.18 -13.57 9.19
N GLU A 208 -10.11 -12.62 9.27
CA GLU A 208 -11.38 -12.84 9.97
C GLU A 208 -12.20 -13.93 9.26
N PHE A 209 -12.30 -13.89 7.93
CA PHE A 209 -12.99 -14.93 7.17
C PHE A 209 -12.34 -16.30 7.34
N GLU A 210 -11.02 -16.40 7.22
CA GLU A 210 -10.27 -17.64 7.42
C GLU A 210 -10.53 -18.22 8.82
N ARG A 211 -10.58 -17.38 9.86
CA ARG A 211 -10.96 -17.83 11.20
C ARG A 211 -12.38 -18.38 11.24
N THR A 212 -13.36 -17.66 10.68
CA THR A 212 -14.76 -18.12 10.68
C THR A 212 -14.98 -19.39 9.87
N GLU A 213 -14.24 -19.54 8.77
CA GLU A 213 -14.27 -20.72 7.92
C GLU A 213 -13.72 -21.93 8.67
N ASN A 214 -12.57 -21.80 9.33
CA ASN A 214 -12.01 -22.85 10.19
C ASN A 214 -12.99 -23.25 11.31
N GLU A 215 -13.66 -22.29 11.95
CA GLU A 215 -14.68 -22.57 12.97
C GLU A 215 -15.89 -23.34 12.40
N LEU A 216 -16.32 -23.04 11.18
CA LEU A 216 -17.40 -23.74 10.51
C LEU A 216 -16.98 -25.13 10.04
N GLU A 217 -15.78 -25.28 9.48
CA GLU A 217 -15.22 -26.57 9.07
C GLU A 217 -15.12 -27.52 10.28
N ASN A 218 -14.66 -27.02 11.42
CA ASN A 218 -14.65 -27.79 12.67
C ASN A 218 -16.06 -28.24 13.09
N LYS A 219 -17.07 -27.38 12.99
CA LYS A 219 -18.46 -27.76 13.30
C LYS A 219 -19.01 -28.82 12.34
N VAL A 220 -18.73 -28.68 11.05
CA VAL A 220 -19.16 -29.65 10.02
C VAL A 220 -18.48 -31.00 10.24
N THR A 221 -17.18 -31.01 10.47
CA THR A 221 -16.42 -32.24 10.71
C THR A 221 -16.86 -32.94 12.00
N GLU A 222 -17.18 -32.20 13.06
CA GLU A 222 -17.77 -32.75 14.28
C GLU A 222 -19.16 -33.35 14.03
N ALA A 223 -20.03 -32.64 13.29
CA ALA A 223 -21.36 -33.12 12.95
C ALA A 223 -21.29 -34.41 12.11
N GLN A 224 -20.36 -34.46 11.15
CA GLN A 224 -20.13 -35.65 10.33
C GLN A 224 -19.68 -36.84 11.19
N LYS A 225 -18.70 -36.64 12.08
CA LYS A 225 -18.26 -37.68 13.03
C LYS A 225 -19.40 -38.19 13.91
N ARG A 226 -20.28 -37.31 14.37
CA ARG A 226 -21.47 -37.71 15.15
C ARG A 226 -22.43 -38.55 14.30
N SER A 227 -22.72 -38.11 13.08
CA SER A 227 -23.57 -38.84 12.13
C SER A 227 -23.01 -40.24 11.84
N ASP A 228 -21.70 -40.36 11.58
CA ASP A 228 -21.05 -41.65 11.31
C ASP A 228 -21.12 -42.57 12.55
N ASN A 229 -20.93 -42.03 13.74
CA ASN A 229 -21.07 -42.76 15.01
C ASN A 229 -22.52 -43.22 15.27
N GLU A 230 -23.53 -42.45 14.84
CA GLU A 230 -24.92 -42.86 14.94
C GLU A 230 -25.26 -43.93 13.89
N GLN A 231 -24.77 -43.77 12.66
CA GLN A 231 -24.98 -44.71 11.58
C GLN A 231 -24.36 -46.09 11.90
N THR A 232 -23.17 -46.11 12.50
CA THR A 232 -22.55 -47.35 12.99
C THR A 232 -23.38 -48.03 14.07
N LYS A 233 -23.88 -47.28 15.08
CA LYS A 233 -24.80 -47.83 16.09
C LYS A 233 -26.10 -48.38 15.48
N ILE A 234 -26.68 -47.69 14.50
CA ILE A 234 -27.87 -48.16 13.78
C ILE A 234 -27.58 -49.48 13.08
N SER A 235 -26.43 -49.59 12.40
CA SER A 235 -26.00 -50.82 11.74
C SER A 235 -25.84 -51.98 12.73
N GLU A 236 -25.23 -51.73 13.89
CA GLU A 236 -25.09 -52.73 14.96
C GLU A 236 -26.45 -53.20 15.50
N PHE A 237 -27.39 -52.27 15.73
CA PHE A 237 -28.72 -52.64 16.21
C PHE A 237 -29.52 -53.41 15.16
N ASN A 238 -29.43 -53.04 13.88
CA ASN A 238 -30.04 -53.80 12.80
C ASN A 238 -29.48 -55.23 12.74
N GLY A 239 -28.16 -55.40 12.88
CA GLY A 239 -27.54 -56.73 12.97
C GLY A 239 -28.07 -57.56 14.15
N LYS A 240 -28.24 -56.94 15.32
CA LYS A 240 -28.84 -57.60 16.51
C LYS A 240 -30.31 -57.98 16.28
N ILE A 241 -31.08 -57.10 15.64
CA ILE A 241 -32.49 -57.36 15.30
C ILE A 241 -32.60 -58.55 14.35
N ASP A 242 -31.78 -58.58 13.30
CA ASP A 242 -31.83 -59.65 12.31
C ASP A 242 -31.37 -61.00 12.90
N ALA A 243 -30.37 -61.00 13.78
CA ALA A 243 -30.01 -62.19 14.54
C ALA A 243 -31.17 -62.71 15.40
N LYS A 244 -31.88 -61.81 16.11
CA LYS A 244 -33.05 -62.19 16.93
C LYS A 244 -34.24 -62.65 16.11
N LYS A 245 -34.49 -62.07 14.94
CA LYS A 245 -35.51 -62.56 14.01
C LYS A 245 -35.21 -64.00 13.58
N LYS A 246 -33.96 -64.28 13.21
CA LYS A 246 -33.52 -65.63 12.82
C LYS A 246 -33.64 -66.65 13.97
N ASP A 247 -33.32 -66.24 15.20
CA ASP A 247 -33.56 -67.06 16.39
C ASP A 247 -35.05 -67.38 16.59
N ILE A 248 -35.93 -66.38 16.42
CA ILE A 248 -37.39 -66.54 16.53
C ILE A 248 -37.90 -67.50 15.45
N GLU A 249 -37.48 -67.34 14.20
CA GLU A 249 -37.86 -68.22 13.09
C GLU A 249 -37.44 -69.67 13.38
N SER A 250 -36.20 -69.89 13.83
CA SER A 250 -35.71 -71.22 14.23
C SER A 250 -36.50 -71.83 15.41
N LEU A 251 -36.92 -71.01 16.37
CA LEU A 251 -37.76 -71.46 17.48
C LEU A 251 -39.18 -71.82 17.01
N ASP A 252 -39.74 -71.04 16.11
CA ASP A 252 -41.08 -71.27 15.54
C ASP A 252 -41.11 -72.54 14.68
N GLU A 253 -40.08 -72.78 13.87
CA GLU A 253 -39.91 -74.03 13.12
C GLU A 253 -39.81 -75.25 14.04
N ARG A 254 -39.02 -75.17 15.11
CA ARG A 254 -38.93 -76.23 16.12
C ARG A 254 -40.27 -76.47 16.81
N MET A 255 -41.00 -75.40 17.14
CA MET A 255 -42.31 -75.49 17.75
C MET A 255 -43.31 -76.17 16.80
N LYS A 256 -43.36 -75.78 15.53
CA LYS A 256 -44.15 -76.44 14.48
C LYS A 256 -43.81 -77.93 14.35
N HIS A 257 -42.53 -78.28 14.37
CA HIS A 257 -42.09 -79.67 14.31
C HIS A 257 -42.56 -80.49 15.53
N ILE A 258 -42.51 -79.92 16.74
CA ILE A 258 -43.03 -80.57 17.95
C ILE A 258 -44.55 -80.81 17.85
N TYR A 259 -45.31 -79.82 17.37
CA TYR A 259 -46.76 -79.98 17.18
C TYR A 259 -47.10 -81.03 16.13
N ALA A 260 -46.39 -81.05 14.99
CA ALA A 260 -46.56 -82.07 13.97
C ALA A 260 -46.30 -83.48 14.52
N ARG A 261 -45.19 -83.65 15.25
CA ARG A 261 -44.85 -84.93 15.90
C ARG A 261 -45.88 -85.35 16.95
N PHE A 262 -46.47 -84.41 17.68
CA PHE A 262 -47.54 -84.69 18.64
C PHE A 262 -48.80 -85.21 17.94
N ASP A 263 -49.21 -84.57 16.84
CA ASP A 263 -50.37 -84.99 16.04
C ASP A 263 -50.14 -86.34 15.34
N GLU A 264 -48.91 -86.66 14.93
CA GLU A 264 -48.53 -87.98 14.40
C GLU A 264 -48.61 -89.08 15.46
N MET A 265 -48.17 -88.81 16.69
CA MET A 265 -48.17 -89.79 17.78
C MET A 265 -49.55 -90.03 18.38
N ILE A 266 -50.42 -89.01 18.36
CA ILE A 266 -51.74 -89.06 19.01
C ILE A 266 -52.82 -88.61 18.02
N PRO A 267 -53.57 -89.56 17.45
CA PRO A 267 -54.71 -89.23 16.60
C PRO A 267 -55.74 -88.36 17.34
N LYS A 268 -56.33 -87.41 16.63
CA LYS A 268 -57.28 -86.41 17.19
C LYS A 268 -58.53 -87.03 17.84
N GLU A 269 -58.87 -88.26 17.45
CA GLU A 269 -60.00 -89.02 17.97
C GLU A 269 -59.72 -89.67 19.35
N HIS A 270 -58.48 -89.61 19.84
CA HIS A 270 -58.10 -90.21 21.10
C HIS A 270 -58.71 -89.49 22.31
N LYS A 271 -59.29 -90.24 23.24
CA LYS A 271 -60.01 -89.72 24.44
C LYS A 271 -59.22 -88.74 25.32
N PHE A 272 -57.89 -88.77 25.28
CA PHE A 272 -57.02 -87.88 26.06
C PHE A 272 -56.33 -86.78 25.23
N TYR A 273 -56.62 -86.66 23.92
CA TYR A 273 -55.96 -85.70 23.03
C TYR A 273 -56.02 -84.27 23.59
N ASN A 274 -57.22 -83.80 23.94
CA ASN A 274 -57.42 -82.45 24.49
C ASN A 274 -56.71 -82.22 25.83
N TYR A 275 -56.62 -83.24 26.67
CA TYR A 275 -55.90 -83.15 27.94
C TYR A 275 -54.40 -83.02 27.72
N LEU A 276 -53.82 -83.85 26.84
CA LEU A 276 -52.40 -83.85 26.53
C LEU A 276 -51.97 -82.61 25.75
N LEU A 277 -52.81 -82.11 24.84
CA LEU A 277 -52.57 -80.84 24.15
C LEU A 277 -52.51 -79.67 25.15
N ARG A 278 -53.38 -79.68 26.17
CA ARG A 278 -53.36 -78.68 27.25
C ARG A 278 -52.10 -78.80 28.13
N VAL A 279 -51.58 -80.01 28.33
CA VAL A 279 -50.29 -80.23 29.01
C VAL A 279 -49.11 -79.74 28.16
N LEU A 280 -49.10 -80.02 26.85
CA LEU A 280 -48.07 -79.56 25.92
C LEU A 280 -48.01 -78.02 25.85
N ASN A 281 -49.17 -77.37 25.81
CA ASN A 281 -49.29 -75.90 25.77
C ASN A 281 -49.03 -75.23 27.12
N LYS A 282 -48.83 -76.00 28.19
CA LYS A 282 -48.63 -75.44 29.52
C LYS A 282 -47.26 -74.76 29.61
N LYS A 283 -47.25 -73.43 29.77
CA LYS A 283 -46.01 -72.67 30.00
C LYS A 283 -45.32 -73.16 31.28
N ILE A 284 -44.13 -73.75 31.14
CA ILE A 284 -43.30 -74.14 32.28
C ILE A 284 -42.62 -72.89 32.83
N LYS A 285 -42.95 -72.50 34.07
CA LYS A 285 -42.20 -71.46 34.79
C LYS A 285 -40.83 -72.01 35.17
N ARG A 286 -39.78 -71.61 34.45
CA ARG A 286 -38.40 -71.90 34.84
C ARG A 286 -37.96 -70.88 35.88
N LYS A 287 -37.37 -71.32 37.01
CA LYS A 287 -36.66 -70.43 37.93
C LYS A 287 -35.45 -69.85 37.18
N LYS A 288 -35.25 -68.53 37.27
CA LYS A 288 -34.08 -67.84 36.69
C LYS A 288 -32.83 -68.42 37.36
N ARG A 289 -31.91 -69.02 36.59
CA ARG A 289 -30.57 -69.32 37.11
C ARG A 289 -29.88 -67.97 37.33
N VAL A 290 -29.30 -67.79 38.50
CA VAL A 290 -28.40 -66.67 38.81
C VAL A 290 -27.09 -67.00 38.09
N GLU A 291 -26.81 -66.33 36.99
CA GLU A 291 -25.47 -66.34 36.40
C GLU A 291 -24.62 -65.35 37.21
N GLY A 292 -23.70 -65.85 38.02
CA GLY A 292 -22.88 -64.99 38.87
C GLY A 292 -21.88 -65.66 39.82
N GLU A 293 -21.49 -66.93 39.64
CA GLU A 293 -20.46 -67.57 40.48
C GLU A 293 -19.58 -68.57 39.69
N GLU A 294 -19.13 -68.24 38.48
CA GLU A 294 -18.04 -68.98 37.80
C GLU A 294 -17.17 -68.02 36.96
N ALA A 295 -16.58 -67.00 37.61
CA ALA A 295 -15.53 -66.17 37.02
C ALA A 295 -14.50 -65.65 38.05
N GLU A 296 -14.34 -66.35 39.17
CA GLU A 296 -13.20 -66.16 40.08
C GLU A 296 -12.56 -67.53 40.33
N GLY A 297 -11.43 -67.79 39.67
CA GLY A 297 -10.62 -68.97 39.90
C GLY A 297 -10.21 -69.68 38.61
N MET A 298 -9.31 -69.06 37.85
CA MET A 298 -8.19 -69.72 37.13
C MET A 298 -7.44 -68.67 36.30
N TYR A 299 -6.66 -67.83 36.98
CA TYR A 299 -5.39 -67.32 36.45
C TYR A 299 -4.29 -67.97 37.28
N GLN A 300 -3.81 -69.15 36.84
CA GLN A 300 -2.44 -69.65 36.99
C GLN A 300 -2.15 -70.56 35.80
#